data_AF-W7XKM5-F1
#
_entry.id   AF-W7XKM5-F1
#
_cell.length_a   1.000
_cell.length_b   1.000
_cell.length_c   1.000
_cell.angle_alpha   90.00
_cell.angle_beta   90.00
_cell.angle_gamma   90.00
#
_symmetry.space_group_name_H-M   'P 1'
#
loop_
_entity.id
_entity.type
_entity.pdbx_description
1 polymer ?
#
loop_
_entity_poly.entity_id
_entity_poly.type
_entity_poly.pdbx_seq_one_letter_code
_entity_poly.pdbx_strand_id
1 'polypeptide(L)'
;TNQKQQSSFFFFFLLCLLYFVLYLLIWLIILFSTFAFIINQLILLFHIFSSFFPSNQLFIDIFFIQYLKSENQIGDEGAQGLGSGLANCINLSNLTLDLSWNEIGAMGASGLGSALANCINLSNLTLYLCFNKIGDKGASGLGSALANCINLSNLTLDLGFNKIGDRQDKIRQTRTHKCTQKYILKVIIIYNKCLKLVFGLIVFSKTPLILDTVYDLKIGDKGASGLGSALANCINLSNLTLQLDWNEIGAMGVSGLGSALENCINLLNLTLKLDENQIGDEGASGLGSALANCINLSNLTLYLCSNQIGAMGASGLGSALANCINLSNLTLDLRSNQIGVMGASGLGSALANCINLSNLTLDLGQNEIGAMGASGLGSALVNCINLSNLTLQLEQKQFICFGF
;
A
#
# COMPACT_ATOMS: atom_id res chain seq x y z
N THR A 1 56.73 -19.65 47.99
CA THR A 1 56.26 -20.94 47.44
C THR A 1 54.79 -20.89 46.98
N ASN A 2 53.88 -20.17 47.64
CA ASN A 2 52.47 -20.07 47.20
C ASN A 2 52.19 -19.30 45.88
N GLN A 3 53.01 -18.32 45.49
CA GLN A 3 52.76 -17.56 44.24
C GLN A 3 53.10 -18.35 42.96
N LYS A 4 54.09 -19.26 42.98
CA LYS A 4 54.44 -20.10 41.82
C LYS A 4 53.40 -21.21 41.56
N GLN A 5 52.76 -21.74 42.61
CA GLN A 5 51.70 -22.73 42.47
C GLN A 5 50.40 -22.13 41.91
N GLN A 6 50.03 -20.91 42.30
CA GLN A 6 48.85 -20.23 41.74
C GLN A 6 49.03 -19.85 40.25
N SER A 7 50.23 -19.41 39.85
CA SER A 7 50.54 -19.11 38.45
C SER A 7 50.46 -20.35 37.55
N SER A 8 50.96 -21.49 38.03
CA SER A 8 50.89 -22.75 37.28
C SER A 8 49.47 -23.29 37.14
N PHE A 9 48.63 -23.10 38.16
CA PHE A 9 47.23 -23.54 38.12
C PHE A 9 46.40 -22.67 37.16
N PHE A 10 46.65 -21.36 37.15
CA PHE A 10 46.00 -20.43 36.23
C PHE A 10 46.38 -20.71 34.77
N PHE A 11 47.65 -21.01 34.51
CA PHE A 11 48.11 -21.36 33.16
C PHE A 11 47.52 -22.69 32.67
N PHE A 12 47.42 -23.70 33.56
CA PHE A 12 46.79 -24.97 33.24
C PHE A 12 45.29 -24.81 32.94
N PHE A 13 44.57 -23.99 33.72
CA PHE A 13 43.16 -23.68 33.47
C PHE A 13 42.94 -23.00 32.12
N LEU A 14 43.81 -22.05 31.74
CA LEU A 14 43.73 -21.36 30.45
C LEU A 14 43.97 -22.33 29.28
N LEU A 15 44.90 -23.27 29.43
CA LEU A 15 45.20 -24.29 28.43
C LEU A 15 44.03 -25.25 28.21
N CYS A 16 43.36 -25.68 29.30
CA CYS A 16 42.15 -26.50 29.22
C CYS A 16 40.99 -25.77 28.56
N LEU A 17 40.82 -24.47 28.85
CA LEU A 17 39.78 -23.65 28.23
C LEU A 17 40.02 -23.50 26.71
N LEU A 18 41.26 -23.27 26.31
CA LEU A 18 41.64 -23.16 24.89
C LEU A 18 41.36 -24.48 24.14
N TYR A 19 41.68 -25.62 24.76
CA TYR A 19 41.43 -26.95 24.19
C TYR A 19 39.93 -27.23 24.03
N PHE A 20 39.12 -26.85 25.03
CA PHE A 20 37.66 -27.01 24.97
C PHE A 20 37.04 -26.16 23.86
N VAL A 21 37.49 -24.90 23.70
CA VAL A 21 37.01 -24.01 22.63
C VAL A 21 37.40 -24.55 21.24
N LEU A 22 38.62 -25.06 21.08
CA LEU A 22 39.07 -25.65 19.81
C LEU A 22 38.26 -26.91 19.46
N TYR A 23 37.98 -27.76 20.45
CA TYR A 23 37.14 -28.95 20.28
C TYR A 23 35.72 -28.59 19.85
N LEU A 24 35.12 -27.56 20.46
CA LEU A 24 33.77 -27.08 20.12
C LEU A 24 33.71 -26.53 18.68
N LEU A 25 34.74 -25.79 18.25
CA LEU A 25 34.87 -25.27 16.88
C LEU A 25 34.99 -26.37 15.83
N ILE A 26 35.80 -27.40 16.10
CA ILE A 26 35.96 -28.56 15.20
C ILE A 26 34.65 -29.34 15.10
N TRP A 27 33.94 -29.51 16.23
CA TRP A 27 32.63 -30.17 16.26
C TRP A 27 31.55 -29.40 15.47
N LEU A 28 31.53 -28.07 15.58
CA LEU A 28 30.66 -27.19 14.80
C LEU A 28 30.95 -27.28 13.29
N ILE A 29 32.22 -27.30 12.88
CA ILE A 29 32.60 -27.41 11.45
C ILE A 29 32.14 -28.75 10.84
N ILE A 30 32.23 -29.86 11.60
CA ILE A 30 31.76 -31.18 11.18
C ILE A 30 30.22 -31.24 11.10
N LEU A 31 29.52 -30.54 11.99
CA LEU A 31 28.04 -30.44 11.96
C LEU A 31 27.55 -29.65 10.73
N PHE A 32 28.25 -28.60 10.31
CA PHE A 32 27.86 -27.81 9.13
C PHE A 32 28.20 -28.49 7.79
N SER A 33 29.27 -29.28 7.72
CA SER A 33 29.66 -29.98 6.47
C SER A 33 28.72 -31.12 6.09
N THR A 34 28.14 -31.80 7.09
CA THR A 34 27.11 -32.83 6.89
C THR A 34 25.77 -32.24 6.43
N PHE A 35 25.47 -30.99 6.80
CA PHE A 35 24.27 -30.26 6.37
C PHE A 35 24.34 -29.83 4.89
N ALA A 36 25.53 -29.41 4.42
CA ALA A 36 25.76 -29.04 3.02
C ALA A 36 25.65 -30.24 2.06
N PHE A 37 26.03 -31.44 2.52
CA PHE A 37 25.91 -32.67 1.74
C PHE A 37 24.44 -33.06 1.50
N ILE A 38 23.56 -32.86 2.48
CA ILE A 38 22.12 -33.16 2.37
C ILE A 38 21.42 -32.16 1.43
N ILE A 39 21.81 -30.88 1.46
CA ILE A 39 21.26 -29.83 0.57
C ILE A 39 21.63 -30.09 -0.90
N ASN A 40 22.87 -30.51 -1.18
CA ASN A 40 23.28 -30.85 -2.54
C ASN A 40 22.56 -32.09 -3.10
N GLN A 41 22.24 -33.08 -2.25
CA GLN A 41 21.45 -34.24 -2.67
C GLN A 41 19.97 -33.88 -2.93
N LEU A 42 19.41 -32.90 -2.21
CA LEU A 42 18.05 -32.38 -2.42
C LEU A 42 17.91 -31.54 -3.71
N ILE A 43 18.95 -30.77 -4.08
CA ILE A 43 18.98 -30.00 -5.34
C ILE A 43 19.07 -30.94 -6.55
N LEU A 44 19.82 -32.04 -6.42
CA LEU A 44 19.89 -33.06 -7.47
C LEU A 44 18.55 -33.81 -7.63
N LEU A 45 17.85 -34.07 -6.52
CA LEU A 45 16.49 -34.64 -6.54
C LEU A 45 15.49 -33.68 -7.23
N PHE A 46 15.61 -32.37 -6.99
CA PHE A 46 14.77 -31.33 -7.60
C PHE A 46 14.93 -31.24 -9.12
N HIS A 47 16.16 -31.38 -9.63
CA HIS A 47 16.43 -31.42 -11.08
C HIS A 47 15.92 -32.70 -11.76
N ILE A 48 15.90 -33.84 -11.06
CA ILE A 48 15.33 -35.09 -11.57
C ILE A 48 13.79 -34.98 -11.67
N PHE A 49 13.13 -34.35 -10.69
CA PHE A 49 11.67 -34.20 -10.68
C PHE A 49 11.11 -33.13 -11.64
N SER A 50 11.87 -32.08 -11.97
CA SER A 50 11.45 -31.05 -12.95
C SER A 50 11.36 -31.55 -14.40
N SER A 51 11.86 -32.76 -14.67
CA SER A 51 11.83 -33.38 -16.01
C SER A 51 10.58 -34.23 -16.27
N PHE A 52 9.70 -34.45 -15.29
CA PHE A 52 8.68 -35.51 -15.35
C PHE A 52 7.22 -35.09 -15.59
N PHE A 53 6.83 -33.81 -15.55
CA PHE A 53 5.40 -33.47 -15.61
C PHE A 53 5.03 -32.37 -16.62
N PRO A 54 4.48 -32.77 -17.79
CA PRO A 54 3.78 -31.90 -18.71
C PRO A 54 2.32 -31.70 -18.29
N SER A 55 1.82 -30.48 -18.47
CA SER A 55 0.41 -30.08 -18.59
C SER A 55 -0.60 -30.37 -17.45
N ASN A 56 -1.21 -29.28 -16.97
CA ASN A 56 -2.57 -29.17 -16.42
C ASN A 56 -2.91 -29.70 -15.01
N GLN A 57 -1.96 -29.72 -14.08
CA GLN A 57 -2.24 -29.67 -12.62
C GLN A 57 -1.71 -28.38 -11.94
N LEU A 58 -1.03 -27.51 -12.70
CA LEU A 58 -0.37 -26.28 -12.23
C LEU A 58 -1.32 -25.34 -11.45
N PHE A 59 -2.62 -25.35 -11.77
CA PHE A 59 -3.59 -24.38 -11.23
C PHE A 59 -3.93 -24.61 -9.74
N ILE A 60 -3.81 -25.84 -9.24
CA ILE A 60 -4.16 -26.18 -7.85
C ILE A 60 -2.92 -26.14 -6.93
N ASP A 61 -1.74 -26.48 -7.44
CA ASP A 61 -0.49 -26.40 -6.68
C ASP A 61 0.08 -24.96 -6.61
N ILE A 62 -0.20 -24.11 -7.62
CA ILE A 62 0.06 -22.65 -7.51
C ILE A 62 -0.70 -22.06 -6.32
N PHE A 63 -1.93 -22.51 -6.07
CA PHE A 63 -2.76 -22.02 -4.97
C PHE A 63 -2.23 -22.45 -3.59
N PHE A 64 -1.60 -23.62 -3.49
CA PHE A 64 -1.01 -24.13 -2.24
C PHE A 64 0.40 -23.57 -1.96
N ILE A 65 1.19 -23.27 -3.00
CA ILE A 65 2.47 -22.54 -2.89
C ILE A 65 2.24 -21.06 -2.55
N GLN A 66 1.09 -20.48 -2.92
CA GLN A 66 0.68 -19.11 -2.59
C GLN A 66 0.60 -18.82 -1.08
N TYR A 67 0.44 -19.86 -0.25
CA TYR A 67 0.19 -19.72 1.20
C TYR A 67 1.43 -19.92 2.10
N LEU A 68 2.53 -20.50 1.59
CA LEU A 68 3.77 -20.75 2.36
C LEU A 68 4.90 -19.75 2.04
N LYS A 69 4.66 -18.83 1.11
CA LYS A 69 5.66 -17.94 0.50
C LYS A 69 5.51 -16.46 0.92
N SER A 70 4.85 -16.16 2.05
CA SER A 70 4.69 -14.79 2.55
C SER A 70 5.98 -14.16 3.13
N GLU A 71 7.15 -14.75 2.85
CA GLU A 71 8.48 -14.16 3.03
C GLU A 71 9.42 -14.63 1.89
N ASN A 72 9.05 -14.40 0.62
CA ASN A 72 10.06 -14.57 -0.42
C ASN A 72 10.97 -13.35 -0.35
N GLN A 73 12.26 -13.55 -0.15
CA GLN A 73 13.24 -12.47 -0.17
C GLN A 73 13.50 -12.01 -1.62
N ILE A 74 12.45 -11.79 -2.44
CA ILE A 74 12.59 -11.27 -3.80
C ILE A 74 13.01 -9.81 -3.69
N GLY A 75 14.31 -9.57 -3.88
CA GLY A 75 14.86 -8.24 -4.03
C GLY A 75 14.77 -7.73 -5.47
N ASP A 76 15.45 -6.62 -5.73
CA ASP A 76 15.42 -5.93 -7.02
C ASP A 76 15.82 -6.81 -8.22
N GLU A 77 16.82 -7.68 -8.04
CA GLU A 77 17.28 -8.59 -9.10
C GLU A 77 16.23 -9.65 -9.44
N GLY A 78 15.54 -10.19 -8.43
CA GLY A 78 14.50 -11.18 -8.62
C GLY A 78 13.29 -10.62 -9.36
N ALA A 79 12.87 -9.40 -9.03
CA ALA A 79 11.81 -8.69 -9.73
C ALA A 79 12.16 -8.41 -11.20
N GLN A 80 13.40 -7.97 -11.46
CA GLN A 80 13.93 -7.77 -12.82
C GLN A 80 14.00 -9.06 -13.63
N GLY A 81 14.50 -10.14 -13.02
CA GLY A 81 14.59 -11.46 -13.65
C GLY A 81 13.21 -12.00 -14.01
N LEU A 82 12.25 -11.87 -13.09
CA LEU A 82 10.86 -12.24 -13.36
C LEU A 82 10.26 -11.43 -14.51
N GLY A 83 10.41 -10.11 -14.48
CA GLY A 83 9.95 -9.23 -15.55
C GLY A 83 10.54 -9.62 -16.90
N SER A 84 11.86 -9.87 -16.95
CA SER A 84 12.55 -10.30 -18.17
C SER A 84 12.04 -11.64 -18.71
N GLY A 85 11.69 -12.57 -17.81
CA GLY A 85 11.03 -13.82 -18.19
C GLY A 85 9.65 -13.58 -18.82
N LEU A 86 8.83 -12.74 -18.18
CA LEU A 86 7.49 -12.39 -18.66
C LEU A 86 7.49 -11.63 -19.99
N ALA A 87 8.52 -10.82 -20.26
CA ALA A 87 8.68 -10.10 -21.52
C ALA A 87 8.75 -11.03 -22.74
N ASN A 88 9.17 -12.29 -22.56
CA ASN A 88 9.19 -13.29 -23.63
C ASN A 88 7.82 -13.92 -23.90
N CYS A 89 6.82 -13.67 -23.05
CA CYS A 89 5.46 -14.14 -23.24
C CYS A 89 4.71 -13.19 -24.20
N ILE A 90 5.07 -13.21 -25.48
CA ILE A 90 4.55 -12.25 -26.49
C ILE A 90 3.03 -12.26 -26.67
N ASN A 91 2.35 -13.35 -26.29
CA ASN A 91 0.89 -13.48 -26.35
C ASN A 91 0.20 -13.13 -25.03
N LEU A 92 0.94 -12.64 -24.03
CA LEU A 92 0.42 -12.30 -22.71
C LEU A 92 -0.46 -11.06 -22.80
N SER A 93 -1.77 -11.27 -22.76
CA SER A 93 -2.78 -10.20 -22.77
C SER A 93 -3.35 -9.89 -21.39
N ASN A 94 -3.19 -10.82 -20.46
CA ASN A 94 -3.71 -10.77 -19.10
C ASN A 94 -2.60 -11.18 -18.15
N LEU A 95 -2.27 -10.32 -17.20
CA LEU A 95 -1.32 -10.64 -16.14
C LEU A 95 -1.89 -10.24 -14.79
N THR A 96 -1.91 -11.19 -13.87
CA THR A 96 -2.04 -10.92 -12.44
C THR A 96 -0.76 -11.39 -11.77
N LEU A 97 -0.08 -10.48 -11.10
CA LEU A 97 1.17 -10.74 -10.42
C LEU A 97 1.12 -10.19 -9.00
N ASP A 98 1.28 -11.07 -8.03
CA ASP A 98 1.39 -10.70 -6.63
C ASP A 98 2.84 -10.85 -6.15
N LEU A 99 3.45 -9.72 -5.88
CA LEU A 99 4.79 -9.57 -5.32
C LEU A 99 4.73 -8.80 -4.00
N SER A 100 3.58 -8.84 -3.32
CA SER A 100 3.43 -8.23 -2.01
C SER A 100 4.30 -8.92 -0.97
N TRP A 101 4.71 -8.21 0.08
CA TRP A 101 5.56 -8.77 1.16
C TRP A 101 6.91 -9.30 0.66
N ASN A 102 7.62 -8.49 -0.15
CA ASN A 102 8.96 -8.80 -0.65
C ASN A 102 9.93 -7.65 -0.31
N GLU A 103 11.16 -7.72 -0.83
CA GLU A 103 12.19 -6.70 -0.62
C GLU A 103 12.43 -5.84 -1.86
N ILE A 104 11.41 -5.65 -2.70
CA ILE A 104 11.52 -4.90 -3.94
C ILE A 104 11.69 -3.41 -3.61
N GLY A 105 12.82 -2.86 -4.04
CA GLY A 105 13.15 -1.45 -3.97
C GLY A 105 12.85 -0.72 -5.27
N ALA A 106 13.45 0.45 -5.42
CA ALA A 106 13.21 1.31 -6.58
C ALA A 106 13.67 0.68 -7.90
N MET A 107 14.78 -0.07 -7.90
CA MET A 107 15.36 -0.66 -9.10
C MET A 107 14.56 -1.87 -9.59
N GLY A 108 14.06 -2.68 -8.67
CA GLY A 108 13.22 -3.84 -8.99
C GLY A 108 11.86 -3.41 -9.54
N ALA A 109 11.24 -2.39 -8.94
CA ALA A 109 9.97 -1.87 -9.42
C ALA A 109 10.08 -1.25 -10.82
N SER A 110 11.08 -0.40 -11.06
CA SER A 110 11.29 0.20 -12.39
C SER A 110 11.65 -0.86 -13.42
N GLY A 111 12.55 -1.80 -13.09
CA GLY A 111 12.96 -2.88 -13.98
C GLY A 111 11.83 -3.85 -14.33
N LEU A 112 10.99 -4.21 -13.35
CA LEU A 112 9.77 -4.99 -13.59
C LEU A 112 8.85 -4.25 -14.55
N GLY A 113 8.59 -2.96 -14.31
CA GLY A 113 7.79 -2.12 -15.20
C GLY A 113 8.35 -2.09 -16.62
N SER A 114 9.66 -1.84 -16.78
CA SER A 114 10.32 -1.77 -18.10
C SER A 114 10.21 -3.09 -18.86
N ALA A 115 10.26 -4.22 -18.16
CA ALA A 115 10.09 -5.51 -18.80
C ALA A 115 8.63 -5.77 -19.21
N LEU A 116 7.66 -5.39 -18.36
CA LEU A 116 6.23 -5.50 -18.68
C LEU A 116 5.82 -4.61 -19.85
N ALA A 117 6.49 -3.48 -20.08
CA ALA A 117 6.29 -2.63 -21.24
C ALA A 117 6.56 -3.35 -22.57
N ASN A 118 7.38 -4.41 -22.57
CA ASN A 118 7.63 -5.22 -23.76
C ASN A 118 6.50 -6.22 -24.05
N CYS A 119 5.56 -6.42 -23.12
CA CYS A 119 4.37 -7.24 -23.33
C CYS A 119 3.35 -6.45 -24.17
N ILE A 120 3.61 -6.31 -25.47
CA ILE A 120 2.85 -5.44 -26.39
C ILE A 120 1.34 -5.75 -26.44
N ASN A 121 0.94 -6.99 -26.15
CA ASN A 121 -0.46 -7.43 -26.17
C ASN A 121 -1.15 -7.27 -24.80
N LEU A 122 -0.45 -6.79 -23.77
CA LEU A 122 -0.95 -6.68 -22.42
C LEU A 122 -2.06 -5.63 -22.34
N SER A 123 -3.28 -6.12 -22.14
CA SER A 123 -4.49 -5.31 -22.07
C SER A 123 -5.02 -5.19 -20.64
N ASN A 124 -4.72 -6.18 -19.79
CA ASN A 124 -5.19 -6.29 -18.42
C ASN A 124 -4.00 -6.59 -17.51
N LEU A 125 -3.69 -5.66 -16.63
CA LEU A 125 -2.63 -5.81 -15.64
C LEU A 125 -3.17 -5.61 -14.24
N THR A 126 -2.98 -6.62 -13.39
CA THR A 126 -3.13 -6.51 -11.95
C THR A 126 -1.78 -6.79 -11.31
N LEU A 127 -1.23 -5.81 -10.61
CA LEU A 127 0.09 -5.87 -10.01
C LEU A 127 -0.01 -5.49 -8.54
N TYR A 128 0.18 -6.46 -7.66
CA TYR A 128 0.26 -6.24 -6.22
C TYR A 128 1.73 -6.14 -5.79
N LEU A 129 2.09 -4.99 -5.25
CA LEU A 129 3.43 -4.64 -4.77
C LEU A 129 3.38 -4.08 -3.35
N CYS A 130 2.30 -4.30 -2.61
CA CYS A 130 2.18 -3.76 -1.26
C CYS A 130 3.17 -4.41 -0.29
N PHE A 131 3.53 -3.71 0.79
CA PHE A 131 4.54 -4.18 1.75
C PHE A 131 5.90 -4.51 1.10
N ASN A 132 6.43 -3.57 0.30
CA ASN A 132 7.77 -3.63 -0.26
C ASN A 132 8.60 -2.40 0.18
N LYS A 133 9.80 -2.24 -0.40
CA LYS A 133 10.71 -1.12 -0.14
C LYS A 133 10.68 -0.09 -1.28
N ILE A 134 9.58 -0.01 -2.04
CA ILE A 134 9.49 0.85 -3.22
C ILE A 134 9.39 2.31 -2.77
N GLY A 135 10.37 3.12 -3.19
CA GLY A 135 10.34 4.57 -2.98
C GLY A 135 9.83 5.35 -4.18
N ASP A 136 9.83 6.68 -4.08
CA ASP A 136 9.36 7.59 -5.13
C ASP A 136 9.92 7.30 -6.52
N LYS A 137 11.23 7.06 -6.59
CA LYS A 137 11.91 6.73 -7.85
C LYS A 137 11.39 5.41 -8.44
N GLY A 138 11.07 4.44 -7.58
CA GLY A 138 10.51 3.16 -7.98
C GLY A 138 9.08 3.29 -8.48
N ALA A 139 8.23 4.02 -7.75
CA ALA A 139 6.85 4.26 -8.14
C ALA A 139 6.75 5.06 -9.45
N SER A 140 7.51 6.16 -9.56
CA SER A 140 7.59 6.95 -10.78
C SER A 140 8.17 6.15 -11.94
N GLY A 141 9.26 5.39 -11.72
CA GLY A 141 9.86 4.55 -12.77
C GLY A 141 8.92 3.43 -13.24
N LEU A 142 8.23 2.76 -12.32
CA LEU A 142 7.20 1.78 -12.64
C LEU A 142 6.07 2.41 -13.46
N GLY A 143 5.56 3.56 -13.01
CA GLY A 143 4.55 4.32 -13.75
C GLY A 143 5.02 4.65 -15.17
N SER A 144 6.21 5.24 -15.32
CA SER A 144 6.78 5.64 -16.61
C SER A 144 6.97 4.45 -17.55
N ALA A 145 7.24 3.28 -17.01
CA ALA A 145 7.34 2.08 -17.82
C ALA A 145 5.96 1.55 -18.25
N LEU A 146 4.99 1.50 -17.32
CA LEU A 146 3.61 1.08 -17.61
C LEU A 146 2.91 2.01 -18.59
N ALA A 147 3.30 3.28 -18.65
CA ALA A 147 2.88 4.25 -19.67
C ALA A 147 3.15 3.78 -21.11
N ASN A 148 4.16 2.93 -21.31
CA ASN A 148 4.50 2.36 -22.62
C ASN A 148 3.64 1.14 -22.97
N CYS A 149 2.81 0.64 -22.05
CA CYS A 149 1.84 -0.42 -22.33
C CYS A 149 0.63 0.17 -23.07
N ILE A 150 0.80 0.50 -24.36
CA ILE A 150 -0.18 1.26 -25.16
C ILE A 150 -1.56 0.58 -25.28
N ASN A 151 -1.63 -0.74 -25.14
CA ASN A 151 -2.86 -1.52 -25.25
C ASN A 151 -3.54 -1.75 -23.88
N LEU A 152 -2.99 -1.18 -22.81
CA LEU A 152 -3.52 -1.36 -21.47
C LEU A 152 -4.86 -0.64 -21.32
N SER A 153 -5.90 -1.41 -21.10
CA SER A 153 -7.27 -0.94 -20.90
C SER A 153 -7.72 -1.02 -19.44
N ASN A 154 -7.13 -1.96 -18.70
CA ASN A 154 -7.44 -2.23 -17.31
C ASN A 154 -6.15 -2.32 -16.50
N LEU A 155 -6.01 -1.42 -15.52
CA LEU A 155 -4.87 -1.41 -14.60
C LEU A 155 -5.36 -1.44 -13.16
N THR A 156 -4.90 -2.46 -12.43
CA THR A 156 -4.92 -2.48 -10.96
C THR A 156 -3.48 -2.48 -10.46
N LEU A 157 -3.12 -1.45 -9.72
CA LEU A 157 -1.78 -1.29 -9.14
C LEU A 157 -1.91 -1.05 -7.63
N ASP A 158 -1.41 -1.99 -6.85
CA ASP A 158 -1.34 -1.86 -5.40
C ASP A 158 0.09 -1.59 -4.95
N LEU A 159 0.30 -0.36 -4.48
CA LEU A 159 1.54 0.14 -3.91
C LEU A 159 1.36 0.52 -2.44
N GLY A 160 0.30 0.03 -1.77
CA GLY A 160 0.05 0.32 -0.37
C GLY A 160 1.19 -0.13 0.54
N PHE A 161 1.40 0.56 1.67
CA PHE A 161 2.44 0.20 2.65
C PHE A 161 3.85 0.06 2.04
N ASN A 162 4.23 0.98 1.14
CA ASN A 162 5.58 1.08 0.61
C ASN A 162 6.34 2.24 1.25
N LYS A 163 7.56 2.49 0.78
CA LYS A 163 8.36 3.67 1.14
C LYS A 163 8.19 4.78 0.11
N ILE A 164 7.02 4.87 -0.53
CA ILE A 164 6.69 6.05 -1.33
C ILE A 164 6.58 7.13 -0.27
N GLY A 165 7.59 7.98 -0.25
CA GLY A 165 7.91 8.89 0.82
C GLY A 165 8.75 8.46 2.02
N ASP A 166 9.24 9.47 2.73
CA ASP A 166 10.31 9.35 3.73
C ASP A 166 9.80 8.92 5.10
N ARG A 167 9.57 7.62 5.29
CA ARG A 167 9.46 7.06 6.64
C ARG A 167 10.86 6.68 7.16
N GLN A 168 11.39 7.45 8.12
CA GLN A 168 12.39 6.92 9.05
C GLN A 168 11.72 5.81 9.86
N ASP A 169 12.33 4.63 9.90
CA ASP A 169 11.84 3.44 10.60
C ASP A 169 11.55 3.74 12.09
N LYS A 170 10.35 4.24 12.38
CA LYS A 170 9.72 4.17 13.69
C LYS A 170 8.57 3.21 13.56
N ILE A 171 8.80 1.99 14.05
CA ILE A 171 7.77 1.02 14.38
C ILE A 171 6.64 1.77 15.11
N ARG A 172 5.53 2.04 14.42
CA ARG A 172 4.25 2.39 15.04
C ARG A 172 3.33 1.20 14.95
N GLN A 173 3.66 0.16 15.73
CA GLN A 173 2.62 -0.43 16.55
C GLN A 173 2.30 0.60 17.64
N THR A 174 1.28 1.44 17.46
CA THR A 174 0.47 1.99 18.56
C THR A 174 -0.62 2.93 18.02
N ARG A 175 -1.87 2.61 18.43
CA ARG A 175 -3.11 3.41 18.35
C ARG A 175 -3.87 3.36 17.02
N THR A 176 -4.37 2.17 16.72
CA THR A 176 -5.56 1.96 15.89
C THR A 176 -6.81 2.55 16.57
N HIS A 177 -7.43 3.56 15.96
CA HIS A 177 -8.80 3.95 16.27
C HIS A 177 -9.79 3.15 15.40
N LYS A 178 -10.32 2.09 15.98
CA LYS A 178 -11.62 1.42 15.78
C LYS A 178 -12.16 1.03 14.38
N CYS A 179 -11.66 1.54 13.25
CA CYS A 179 -12.29 1.26 11.96
C CYS A 179 -11.97 -0.14 11.39
N THR A 180 -10.81 -0.70 11.75
CA THR A 180 -10.31 -2.00 11.23
C THR A 180 -10.42 -3.16 12.23
N GLN A 181 -11.08 -2.97 13.39
CA GLN A 181 -10.99 -3.92 14.50
C GLN A 181 -11.80 -5.23 14.38
N LYS A 182 -12.66 -5.43 13.37
CA LYS A 182 -13.47 -6.66 13.33
C LYS A 182 -12.81 -7.84 12.60
N TYR A 183 -11.93 -7.59 11.63
CA TYR A 183 -11.28 -8.66 10.86
C TYR A 183 -9.84 -8.95 11.30
N ILE A 184 -9.09 -7.94 11.76
CA ILE A 184 -7.67 -8.11 12.11
C ILE A 184 -7.50 -8.72 13.52
N LEU A 185 -8.45 -8.52 14.44
CA LEU A 185 -8.32 -8.97 15.84
C LEU A 185 -8.31 -10.49 16.01
N LYS A 186 -8.98 -11.26 15.13
CA LYS A 186 -8.94 -12.73 15.20
C LYS A 186 -7.56 -13.29 14.83
N VAL A 187 -6.80 -12.60 13.99
CA VAL A 187 -5.45 -13.02 13.56
C VAL A 187 -4.39 -12.54 14.56
N ILE A 188 -4.54 -11.33 15.12
CA ILE A 188 -3.56 -10.74 16.05
C ILE A 188 -3.62 -11.35 17.47
N ILE A 189 -4.77 -11.86 17.92
CA ILE A 189 -4.88 -12.49 19.26
C ILE A 189 -4.14 -13.85 19.33
N ILE A 190 -4.01 -14.56 18.20
CA ILE A 190 -3.21 -15.79 18.13
C ILE A 190 -1.70 -15.45 18.24
N TYR A 191 -1.27 -14.34 17.64
CA TYR A 191 0.14 -13.91 17.65
C TYR A 191 0.63 -13.33 18.99
N ASN A 192 -0.22 -12.63 19.75
CA ASN A 192 0.21 -11.94 20.98
C ASN A 192 0.40 -12.84 22.21
N LYS A 193 -0.06 -14.10 22.19
CA LYS A 193 0.22 -15.06 23.27
C LYS A 193 1.65 -15.61 23.21
N CYS A 194 2.30 -15.62 22.05
CA CYS A 194 3.68 -16.11 21.91
C CYS A 194 4.75 -15.02 22.17
N LEU A 195 4.44 -13.74 21.98
CA LEU A 195 5.44 -12.66 22.08
C LEU A 195 5.70 -12.14 23.51
N LYS A 196 4.80 -12.42 24.47
CA LYS A 196 4.97 -12.01 25.88
C LYS A 196 6.01 -12.83 26.67
N LEU A 197 6.54 -13.91 26.08
CA LEU A 197 7.54 -14.77 26.72
C LEU A 197 8.99 -14.41 26.36
N VAL A 198 9.25 -13.54 25.37
CA VAL A 198 10.59 -13.42 24.77
C VAL A 198 11.28 -12.06 24.95
N PHE A 199 10.58 -10.96 25.28
CA PHE A 199 11.24 -9.64 25.40
C PHE A 199 10.87 -8.91 26.70
N GLY A 200 11.42 -9.41 27.80
CA GLY A 200 11.79 -8.57 28.95
C GLY A 200 13.25 -8.16 28.80
N LEU A 201 13.51 -6.85 28.98
CA LEU A 201 14.83 -6.18 29.04
C LEU A 201 15.43 -5.79 27.67
N ILE A 202 15.40 -4.48 27.37
CA ILE A 202 16.58 -3.59 27.40
C ILE A 202 16.14 -2.17 26.98
N VAL A 203 16.52 -1.19 27.80
CA VAL A 203 16.34 0.25 27.60
C VAL A 203 17.72 0.90 27.45
N PHE A 204 17.74 2.04 26.75
CA PHE A 204 18.69 3.16 26.74
C PHE A 204 19.76 3.24 25.65
N SER A 205 19.66 4.31 24.84
CA SER A 205 20.65 5.40 24.89
C SER A 205 20.00 6.75 24.51
N LYS A 206 20.42 7.81 25.21
CA LYS A 206 20.10 9.24 24.98
C LYS A 206 21.32 9.88 24.32
N THR A 207 21.11 10.77 23.34
CA THR A 207 21.39 12.23 23.42
C THR A 207 20.91 12.97 22.14
N PRO A 208 20.57 14.27 22.23
CA PRO A 208 19.98 15.07 21.15
C PRO A 208 20.96 16.10 20.55
N LEU A 209 20.83 16.49 19.27
CA LEU A 209 21.21 17.85 18.83
C LEU A 209 20.61 18.29 17.46
N ILE A 210 20.27 19.57 17.44
CA ILE A 210 19.57 20.50 16.53
C ILE A 210 20.33 20.82 15.23
N LEU A 211 19.63 20.99 14.08
CA LEU A 211 19.65 22.25 13.29
C LEU A 211 18.51 22.30 12.25
N ASP A 212 17.79 23.41 12.32
CA ASP A 212 16.65 23.81 11.49
C ASP A 212 17.12 24.41 10.14
N THR A 213 16.18 24.56 9.21
CA THR A 213 16.21 25.26 7.90
C THR A 213 16.76 24.54 6.66
N VAL A 214 15.83 24.23 5.73
CA VAL A 214 15.80 24.61 4.29
C VAL A 214 15.01 23.55 3.45
N TYR A 215 13.76 23.92 3.13
CA TYR A 215 12.78 23.40 2.15
C TYR A 215 12.09 22.02 2.30
N ASP A 216 10.77 22.12 2.49
CA ASP A 216 9.71 21.13 2.21
C ASP A 216 9.85 20.49 0.83
N LEU A 217 10.51 19.34 0.77
CA LEU A 217 10.25 18.36 -0.28
C LEU A 217 10.12 17.00 0.40
N LYS A 218 8.94 16.76 0.97
CA LYS A 218 8.51 15.42 1.36
C LYS A 218 8.42 14.57 0.09
N ILE A 219 9.53 13.90 -0.19
CA ILE A 219 9.65 12.67 -0.99
C ILE A 219 8.43 11.83 -0.56
N GLY A 220 7.54 11.41 -1.45
CA GLY A 220 6.17 10.95 -1.18
C GLY A 220 5.25 11.59 -2.21
N ASP A 221 5.22 12.93 -2.20
CA ASP A 221 4.52 13.71 -3.22
C ASP A 221 5.13 13.55 -4.61
N LYS A 222 6.47 13.48 -4.68
CA LYS A 222 7.17 13.28 -5.96
C LYS A 222 6.88 11.90 -6.55
N GLY A 223 6.79 10.88 -5.72
CA GLY A 223 6.43 9.53 -6.15
C GLY A 223 5.02 9.47 -6.72
N ALA A 224 4.04 10.02 -5.99
CA ALA A 224 2.64 10.09 -6.43
C ALA A 224 2.47 10.97 -7.69
N SER A 225 3.08 12.15 -7.72
CA SER A 225 3.07 13.06 -8.88
C SER A 225 3.77 12.46 -10.10
N GLY A 226 4.90 11.75 -9.90
CA GLY A 226 5.61 11.05 -10.96
C GLY A 226 4.83 9.86 -11.50
N LEU A 227 4.19 9.08 -10.62
CA LEU A 227 3.27 8.01 -11.02
C LEU A 227 2.09 8.57 -11.81
N GLY A 228 1.47 9.66 -11.33
CA GLY A 228 0.46 10.40 -12.06
C GLY A 228 0.95 10.80 -13.44
N SER A 229 1.98 11.63 -13.52
CA SER A 229 2.54 12.14 -14.79
C SER A 229 2.81 11.03 -15.80
N ALA A 230 3.20 9.85 -15.33
CA ALA A 230 3.35 8.70 -16.19
C ALA A 230 2.03 8.09 -16.67
N LEU A 231 1.08 7.87 -15.77
CA LEU A 231 -0.26 7.35 -16.10
C LEU A 231 -1.05 8.27 -17.03
N ALA A 232 -0.71 9.56 -17.11
CA ALA A 232 -1.30 10.50 -18.06
C ALA A 232 -1.16 10.03 -19.54
N ASN A 233 -0.16 9.21 -19.85
CA ASN A 233 0.06 8.66 -21.19
C ASN A 233 -0.77 7.38 -21.45
N CYS A 234 -1.39 6.80 -20.42
CA CYS A 234 -2.24 5.62 -20.53
C CYS A 234 -3.65 5.99 -21.01
N ILE A 235 -3.75 6.67 -22.16
CA ILE A 235 -4.99 7.28 -22.67
C ILE A 235 -6.11 6.27 -23.00
N ASN A 236 -5.78 4.98 -23.14
CA ASN A 236 -6.71 3.90 -23.45
C ASN A 236 -7.31 3.24 -22.20
N LEU A 237 -6.94 3.71 -20.99
CA LEU A 237 -7.50 3.17 -19.75
C LEU A 237 -9.00 3.43 -19.67
N SER A 238 -9.75 2.34 -19.51
CA SER A 238 -11.18 2.34 -19.20
C SER A 238 -11.44 2.03 -17.73
N ASN A 239 -10.54 1.27 -17.10
CA ASN A 239 -10.59 0.93 -15.68
C ASN A 239 -9.24 1.18 -15.03
N LEU A 240 -9.25 1.94 -13.93
CA LEU A 240 -8.07 2.21 -13.12
C LEU A 240 -8.38 1.98 -11.66
N THR A 241 -7.59 1.11 -11.02
CA THR A 241 -7.54 0.95 -9.57
C THR A 241 -6.13 1.23 -9.09
N LEU A 242 -5.97 2.27 -8.27
CA LEU A 242 -4.71 2.59 -7.61
C LEU A 242 -4.89 2.48 -6.11
N GLN A 243 -4.08 1.64 -5.47
CA GLN A 243 -4.00 1.56 -4.01
C GLN A 243 -2.67 2.14 -3.56
N LEU A 244 -2.78 3.28 -2.88
CA LEU A 244 -1.67 4.12 -2.42
C LEU A 244 -1.80 4.43 -0.92
N ASP A 245 -2.55 3.60 -0.18
CA ASP A 245 -2.72 3.72 1.26
C ASP A 245 -1.36 3.68 1.97
N TRP A 246 -1.21 4.45 3.05
CA TRP A 246 0.00 4.46 3.89
C TRP A 246 1.30 4.83 3.15
N ASN A 247 1.29 5.87 2.32
CA ASN A 247 2.47 6.34 1.55
C ASN A 247 2.81 7.83 1.81
N GLU A 248 2.35 8.38 2.93
CA GLU A 248 2.68 9.76 3.36
C GLU A 248 2.46 10.83 2.27
N ILE A 249 1.50 10.60 1.36
CA ILE A 249 1.20 11.48 0.23
C ILE A 249 0.49 12.73 0.75
N GLY A 250 1.01 13.89 0.42
CA GLY A 250 0.45 15.19 0.74
C GLY A 250 -0.41 15.78 -0.38
N ALA A 251 -0.76 17.06 -0.23
CA ALA A 251 -1.57 17.79 -1.20
C ALA A 251 -0.94 17.84 -2.59
N MET A 252 0.39 18.07 -2.69
CA MET A 252 1.06 18.16 -3.98
C MET A 252 1.09 16.82 -4.73
N GLY A 253 1.28 15.72 -4.01
CA GLY A 253 1.31 14.38 -4.60
C GLY A 253 -0.03 13.99 -5.19
N VAL A 254 -1.10 14.24 -4.45
CA VAL A 254 -2.47 14.00 -4.93
C VAL A 254 -2.84 14.95 -6.07
N SER A 255 -2.46 16.22 -6.01
CA SER A 255 -2.68 17.15 -7.13
C SER A 255 -1.94 16.69 -8.39
N GLY A 256 -0.70 16.21 -8.25
CA GLY A 256 0.06 15.64 -9.37
C GLY A 256 -0.55 14.35 -9.92
N LEU A 257 -1.12 13.50 -9.06
CA LEU A 257 -1.93 12.35 -9.49
C LEU A 257 -3.21 12.81 -10.21
N GLY A 258 -3.86 13.85 -9.71
CA GLY A 258 -5.05 14.47 -10.29
C GLY A 258 -4.80 14.98 -11.71
N SER A 259 -3.77 15.81 -11.93
CA SER A 259 -3.44 16.34 -13.25
C SER A 259 -3.24 15.25 -14.32
N ALA A 260 -2.87 14.04 -13.92
CA ALA A 260 -2.76 12.92 -14.84
C ALA A 260 -4.09 12.31 -15.26
N LEU A 261 -5.04 12.24 -14.33
CA LEU A 261 -6.39 11.74 -14.59
C LEU A 261 -7.14 12.61 -15.59
N GLU A 262 -6.77 13.88 -15.72
CA GLU A 262 -7.30 14.79 -16.75
C GLU A 262 -7.09 14.26 -18.18
N ASN A 263 -6.00 13.53 -18.43
CA ASN A 263 -5.69 12.94 -19.73
C ASN A 263 -6.33 11.56 -19.94
N CYS A 264 -6.82 10.94 -18.86
CA CYS A 264 -7.50 9.64 -18.90
C CYS A 264 -8.98 9.80 -19.29
N ILE A 265 -9.27 10.48 -20.40
CA ILE A 265 -10.64 10.87 -20.79
C ILE A 265 -11.58 9.70 -21.08
N ASN A 266 -11.03 8.51 -21.36
CA ASN A 266 -11.79 7.29 -21.63
C ASN A 266 -12.14 6.49 -20.36
N LEU A 267 -11.78 7.00 -19.19
CA LEU A 267 -11.95 6.29 -17.94
C LEU A 267 -13.43 6.21 -17.57
N LEU A 268 -13.93 4.98 -17.47
CA LEU A 268 -15.32 4.67 -17.07
C LEU A 268 -15.41 4.32 -15.60
N ASN A 269 -14.36 3.69 -15.06
CA ASN A 269 -14.30 3.20 -13.70
C ASN A 269 -12.98 3.60 -13.03
N LEU A 270 -13.07 4.27 -11.89
CA LEU A 270 -11.93 4.71 -11.11
C LEU A 270 -12.09 4.28 -9.65
N THR A 271 -11.08 3.59 -9.13
CA THR A 271 -10.90 3.35 -7.71
C THR A 271 -9.57 3.94 -7.26
N LEU A 272 -9.61 4.93 -6.37
CA LEU A 272 -8.42 5.44 -5.68
C LEU A 272 -8.53 5.12 -4.21
N LYS A 273 -7.55 4.38 -3.69
CA LYS A 273 -7.37 4.17 -2.26
C LYS A 273 -6.17 4.96 -1.78
N LEU A 274 -6.45 5.94 -0.93
CA LEU A 274 -5.51 6.92 -0.44
C LEU A 274 -5.61 7.05 1.08
N ASP A 275 -6.09 6.02 1.78
CA ASP A 275 -6.25 6.01 3.23
C ASP A 275 -4.91 6.24 3.95
N GLU A 276 -4.97 6.91 5.10
CA GLU A 276 -3.82 7.11 6.00
C GLU A 276 -2.64 7.83 5.31
N ASN A 277 -2.95 8.92 4.61
CA ASN A 277 -2.00 9.85 4.01
C ASN A 277 -2.13 11.26 4.65
N GLN A 278 -1.51 12.30 4.06
CA GLN A 278 -1.45 13.67 4.59
C GLN A 278 -2.09 14.68 3.60
N ILE A 279 -3.18 14.29 2.93
CA ILE A 279 -3.75 15.01 1.78
C ILE A 279 -4.22 16.43 2.13
N GLY A 280 -4.92 16.59 3.25
CA GLY A 280 -5.47 17.87 3.68
C GLY A 280 -6.54 18.47 2.74
N ASP A 281 -6.94 19.70 3.03
CA ASP A 281 -8.01 20.40 2.30
C ASP A 281 -7.64 20.73 0.84
N GLU A 282 -6.41 21.19 0.63
CA GLU A 282 -5.90 21.56 -0.70
C GLU A 282 -5.82 20.34 -1.62
N GLY A 283 -5.28 19.22 -1.13
CA GLY A 283 -5.17 17.99 -1.89
C GLY A 283 -6.54 17.39 -2.24
N ALA A 284 -7.51 17.42 -1.31
CA ALA A 284 -8.85 16.94 -1.57
C ALA A 284 -9.60 17.79 -2.62
N SER A 285 -9.45 19.11 -2.55
CA SER A 285 -10.04 20.03 -3.53
C SER A 285 -9.37 19.90 -4.90
N GLY A 286 -8.05 19.74 -4.93
CA GLY A 286 -7.28 19.49 -6.15
C GLY A 286 -7.66 18.17 -6.81
N LEU A 287 -7.77 17.09 -6.04
CA LEU A 287 -8.26 15.80 -6.52
C LEU A 287 -9.65 15.92 -7.14
N GLY A 288 -10.57 16.59 -6.43
CA GLY A 288 -11.90 16.86 -6.97
C GLY A 288 -11.84 17.56 -8.32
N SER A 289 -11.09 18.66 -8.40
CA SER A 289 -10.96 19.47 -9.62
C SER A 289 -10.45 18.65 -10.81
N ALA A 290 -9.49 17.76 -10.59
CA ALA A 290 -9.01 16.83 -11.61
C ALA A 290 -10.08 15.82 -12.05
N LEU A 291 -10.82 15.25 -11.09
CA LEU A 291 -11.89 14.29 -11.37
C LEU A 291 -13.04 14.89 -12.17
N ALA A 292 -13.29 16.20 -12.04
CA ALA A 292 -14.30 16.90 -12.84
C ALA A 292 -14.02 16.82 -14.36
N ASN A 293 -12.77 16.60 -14.76
CA ASN A 293 -12.39 16.42 -16.17
C ASN A 293 -12.59 14.98 -16.67
N CYS A 294 -12.80 14.01 -15.78
CA CYS A 294 -13.13 12.63 -16.13
C CYS A 294 -14.61 12.50 -16.51
N ILE A 295 -15.04 13.21 -17.56
CA ILE A 295 -16.46 13.38 -17.91
C ILE A 295 -17.21 12.07 -18.24
N ASN A 296 -16.50 11.02 -18.65
CA ASN A 296 -17.06 9.72 -18.98
C ASN A 296 -17.17 8.78 -17.76
N LEU A 297 -16.73 9.22 -16.59
CA LEU A 297 -16.67 8.40 -15.40
C LEU A 297 -18.08 8.04 -14.92
N SER A 298 -18.35 6.73 -14.89
CA SER A 298 -19.65 6.16 -14.50
C SER A 298 -19.62 5.54 -13.11
N ASN A 299 -18.45 5.06 -12.68
CA ASN A 299 -18.21 4.49 -11.36
C ASN A 299 -16.97 5.13 -10.73
N LEU A 300 -17.16 5.72 -9.55
CA LEU A 300 -16.08 6.29 -8.76
C LEU A 300 -16.08 5.71 -7.36
N THR A 301 -14.91 5.23 -6.93
CA THR A 301 -14.65 4.80 -5.56
C THR A 301 -13.44 5.55 -5.02
N LEU A 302 -13.63 6.34 -3.98
CA LEU A 302 -12.58 7.08 -3.28
C LEU A 302 -12.52 6.65 -1.82
N TYR A 303 -11.36 6.14 -1.40
CA TYR A 303 -11.04 5.92 0.01
C TYR A 303 -10.03 6.98 0.46
N LEU A 304 -10.46 7.84 1.37
CA LEU A 304 -9.75 9.01 1.88
C LEU A 304 -9.79 9.04 3.42
N CYS A 305 -9.91 7.89 4.07
CA CYS A 305 -9.93 7.78 5.53
C CYS A 305 -8.63 8.31 6.14
N SER A 306 -8.72 9.01 7.28
CA SER A 306 -7.54 9.50 8.03
C SER A 306 -6.58 10.39 7.22
N ASN A 307 -7.10 11.42 6.54
CA ASN A 307 -6.33 12.27 5.61
C ASN A 307 -6.25 13.75 5.98
N GLN A 308 -6.69 14.12 7.18
CA GLN A 308 -6.70 15.52 7.66
C GLN A 308 -7.56 16.45 6.79
N ILE A 309 -8.58 15.91 6.12
CA ILE A 309 -9.52 16.68 5.30
C ILE A 309 -10.49 17.42 6.21
N GLY A 310 -10.52 18.74 6.10
CA GLY A 310 -11.43 19.63 6.80
C GLY A 310 -12.69 19.95 6.00
N ALA A 311 -13.42 20.97 6.47
CA ALA A 311 -14.66 21.42 5.85
C ALA A 311 -14.45 21.94 4.41
N MET A 312 -13.31 22.59 4.15
CA MET A 312 -13.01 23.19 2.86
C MET A 312 -12.72 22.11 1.81
N GLY A 313 -11.88 21.12 2.15
CA GLY A 313 -11.55 20.01 1.26
C GLY A 313 -12.75 19.14 0.93
N ALA A 314 -13.60 18.85 1.91
CA ALA A 314 -14.84 18.10 1.66
C ALA A 314 -15.81 18.86 0.73
N SER A 315 -15.95 20.17 0.93
CA SER A 315 -16.80 21.00 0.07
C SER A 315 -16.22 21.13 -1.34
N GLY A 316 -14.90 21.31 -1.47
CA GLY A 316 -14.20 21.37 -2.75
C GLY A 316 -14.30 20.06 -3.53
N LEU A 317 -14.06 18.93 -2.86
CA LEU A 317 -14.24 17.59 -3.45
C LEU A 317 -15.68 17.40 -3.93
N GLY A 318 -16.67 17.70 -3.08
CA GLY A 318 -18.08 17.61 -3.44
C GLY A 318 -18.43 18.47 -4.65
N SER A 319 -18.05 19.75 -4.64
CA SER A 319 -18.34 20.70 -5.73
C SER A 319 -17.79 20.23 -7.07
N ALA A 320 -16.65 19.54 -7.07
CA ALA A 320 -16.06 19.05 -8.30
C ALA A 320 -16.72 17.75 -8.77
N LEU A 321 -17.12 16.86 -7.86
CA LEU A 321 -17.90 15.65 -8.18
C LEU A 321 -19.26 15.99 -8.80
N ALA A 322 -19.84 17.15 -8.48
CA ALA A 322 -21.06 17.64 -9.12
C ALA A 322 -20.92 17.82 -10.65
N ASN A 323 -19.70 17.96 -11.17
CA ASN A 323 -19.43 18.08 -12.60
C ASN A 323 -19.29 16.71 -13.30
N CYS A 324 -19.22 15.61 -12.54
CA CYS A 324 -19.17 14.26 -13.08
C CYS A 324 -20.57 13.80 -13.51
N ILE A 325 -21.09 14.40 -14.59
CA ILE A 325 -22.49 14.26 -15.02
C ILE A 325 -22.91 12.82 -15.35
N ASN A 326 -21.99 11.95 -15.73
CA ASN A 326 -22.27 10.55 -16.06
C ASN A 326 -22.14 9.60 -14.86
N LEU A 327 -21.82 10.13 -13.67
CA LEU A 327 -21.57 9.33 -12.49
C LEU A 327 -22.87 8.69 -11.98
N SER A 328 -22.91 7.36 -12.04
CA SER A 328 -24.07 6.56 -11.63
C SER A 328 -23.83 5.79 -10.33
N ASN A 329 -22.56 5.54 -9.99
CA ASN A 329 -22.14 4.85 -8.77
C ASN A 329 -21.03 5.65 -8.10
N LEU A 330 -21.26 6.05 -6.85
CA LEU A 330 -20.26 6.73 -6.02
C LEU A 330 -20.08 6.00 -4.70
N THR A 331 -18.85 5.59 -4.43
CA THR A 331 -18.41 5.20 -3.09
C THR A 331 -17.40 6.23 -2.61
N LEU A 332 -17.69 6.87 -1.47
CA LEU A 332 -16.84 7.89 -0.87
C LEU A 332 -16.66 7.58 0.62
N ASP A 333 -15.48 7.10 0.98
CA ASP A 333 -15.07 6.92 2.37
C ASP A 333 -14.19 8.09 2.80
N LEU A 334 -14.73 8.91 3.70
CA LEU A 334 -14.09 10.09 4.26
C LEU A 334 -13.91 9.95 5.77
N ARG A 335 -13.90 8.72 6.32
CA ARG A 335 -13.81 8.51 7.77
C ARG A 335 -12.60 9.15 8.42
N SER A 336 -12.72 9.42 9.73
CA SER A 336 -11.60 9.87 10.56
C SER A 336 -10.90 11.12 10.02
N ASN A 337 -11.69 12.06 9.49
CA ASN A 337 -11.24 13.37 9.02
C ASN A 337 -11.80 14.48 9.95
N GLN A 338 -11.67 15.74 9.55
CA GLN A 338 -12.03 16.95 10.32
C GLN A 338 -13.14 17.75 9.61
N ILE A 339 -14.06 17.06 8.93
CA ILE A 339 -15.04 17.67 8.01
C ILE A 339 -16.02 18.61 8.73
N GLY A 340 -16.48 18.23 9.92
CA GLY A 340 -17.42 19.00 10.72
C GLY A 340 -18.77 19.27 10.04
N VAL A 341 -19.57 20.12 10.67
CA VAL A 341 -20.94 20.46 10.22
C VAL A 341 -20.93 21.12 8.84
N MET A 342 -20.06 22.12 8.63
CA MET A 342 -20.02 22.90 7.40
C MET A 342 -19.58 22.05 6.21
N GLY A 343 -18.56 21.21 6.38
CA GLY A 343 -18.09 20.33 5.32
C GLY A 343 -19.12 19.28 4.92
N ALA A 344 -19.85 18.72 5.89
CA ALA A 344 -20.94 17.78 5.62
C ALA A 344 -22.07 18.44 4.84
N SER A 345 -22.47 19.66 5.21
CA SER A 345 -23.49 20.43 4.48
C SER A 345 -23.02 20.80 3.07
N GLY A 346 -21.76 21.21 2.90
CA GLY A 346 -21.17 21.53 1.60
C GLY A 346 -21.10 20.32 0.68
N LEU A 347 -20.61 19.19 1.20
CA LEU A 347 -20.59 17.92 0.46
C LEU A 347 -22.00 17.48 0.06
N GLY A 348 -22.97 17.54 0.99
CA GLY A 348 -24.37 17.23 0.70
C GLY A 348 -24.94 18.10 -0.42
N SER A 349 -24.79 19.43 -0.30
CA SER A 349 -25.27 20.38 -1.30
C SER A 349 -24.66 20.14 -2.69
N ALA A 350 -23.43 19.64 -2.76
CA ALA A 350 -22.80 19.34 -4.03
C ALA A 350 -23.27 18.00 -4.61
N LEU A 351 -23.41 16.96 -3.78
CA LEU A 351 -23.98 15.68 -4.19
C LEU A 351 -25.43 15.80 -4.70
N ALA A 352 -26.18 16.79 -4.23
CA ALA A 352 -27.50 17.13 -4.75
C ALA A 352 -27.52 17.41 -6.27
N ASN A 353 -26.38 17.81 -6.85
CA ASN A 353 -26.24 18.05 -8.28
C ASN A 353 -25.87 16.79 -9.07
N CYS A 354 -25.53 15.69 -8.40
CA CYS A 354 -25.25 14.39 -9.03
C CYS A 354 -26.56 13.67 -9.39
N ILE A 355 -27.35 14.26 -10.30
CA ILE A 355 -28.72 13.82 -10.61
C ILE A 355 -28.81 12.41 -11.21
N ASN A 356 -27.74 11.91 -11.84
CA ASN A 356 -27.69 10.58 -12.43
C ASN A 356 -27.23 9.49 -11.44
N LEU A 357 -26.95 9.85 -10.19
CA LEU A 357 -26.48 8.92 -9.18
C LEU A 357 -27.58 7.93 -8.79
N SER A 358 -27.31 6.64 -9.02
CA SER A 358 -28.21 5.52 -8.74
C SER A 358 -27.80 4.72 -7.50
N ASN A 359 -26.50 4.73 -7.18
CA ASN A 359 -25.94 4.07 -6.01
C ASN A 359 -24.97 5.01 -5.30
N LEU A 360 -25.21 5.26 -4.01
CA LEU A 360 -24.35 6.07 -3.16
C LEU A 360 -23.96 5.27 -1.91
N THR A 361 -22.66 5.09 -1.72
CA THR A 361 -22.08 4.71 -0.43
C THR A 361 -21.26 5.88 0.09
N LEU A 362 -21.70 6.47 1.20
CA LEU A 362 -21.04 7.60 1.83
C LEU A 362 -20.72 7.26 3.29
N ASP A 363 -19.43 7.27 3.63
CA ASP A 363 -18.96 7.07 5.00
C ASP A 363 -18.28 8.34 5.51
N LEU A 364 -18.96 8.99 6.48
CA LEU A 364 -18.49 10.18 7.19
C LEU A 364 -18.29 9.88 8.68
N GLY A 365 -18.03 8.61 9.04
CA GLY A 365 -17.74 8.25 10.41
C GLY A 365 -16.55 9.03 10.99
N GLN A 366 -16.59 9.36 12.27
CA GLN A 366 -15.51 10.05 12.99
C GLN A 366 -15.12 11.41 12.37
N ASN A 367 -16.10 12.26 12.03
CA ASN A 367 -15.89 13.56 11.38
C ASN A 367 -16.53 14.76 12.11
N GLU A 368 -17.11 14.54 13.30
CA GLU A 368 -17.71 15.61 14.12
C GLU A 368 -18.85 16.36 13.40
N ILE A 369 -19.59 15.70 12.51
CA ILE A 369 -20.63 16.35 11.69
C ILE A 369 -21.86 16.79 12.50
N GLY A 370 -22.12 16.14 13.64
CA GLY A 370 -23.27 16.40 14.50
C GLY A 370 -24.65 16.21 13.84
N ALA A 371 -25.71 16.54 14.59
CA ALA A 371 -27.08 16.45 14.09
C ALA A 371 -27.36 17.44 12.95
N MET A 372 -26.74 18.63 13.00
CA MET A 372 -26.92 19.66 11.98
C MET A 372 -26.29 19.26 10.63
N GLY A 373 -25.09 18.68 10.63
CA GLY A 373 -24.46 18.18 9.41
C GLY A 373 -25.23 17.01 8.80
N ALA A 374 -25.72 16.09 9.65
CA ALA A 374 -26.57 14.99 9.20
C ALA A 374 -27.89 15.50 8.58
N SER A 375 -28.52 16.51 9.18
CA SER A 375 -29.72 17.15 8.61
C SER A 375 -29.43 17.84 7.28
N GLY A 376 -28.28 18.51 7.15
CA GLY A 376 -27.86 19.15 5.89
C GLY A 376 -27.68 18.14 4.77
N LEU A 377 -26.99 17.02 5.04
CA LEU A 377 -26.86 15.89 4.12
C LEU A 377 -28.23 15.33 3.70
N GLY A 378 -29.09 15.06 4.68
CA GLY A 378 -30.44 14.52 4.42
C GLY A 378 -31.28 15.43 3.53
N SER A 379 -31.28 16.74 3.80
CA SER A 379 -32.00 17.72 2.97
C SER A 379 -31.48 17.78 1.54
N ALA A 380 -30.18 17.61 1.33
CA ALA A 380 -29.57 17.70 0.01
C ALA A 380 -29.79 16.44 -0.84
N LEU A 381 -29.76 15.26 -0.21
CA LEU A 381 -29.98 13.97 -0.89
C LEU A 381 -31.39 13.82 -1.48
N VAL A 382 -32.36 14.66 -1.09
CA VAL A 382 -33.69 14.72 -1.72
C VAL A 382 -33.61 15.00 -3.23
N ASN A 383 -32.57 15.70 -3.68
CA ASN A 383 -32.37 16.03 -5.10
C ASN A 383 -31.71 14.90 -5.91
N CYS A 384 -31.18 13.87 -5.24
CA CYS A 384 -30.66 12.66 -5.90
C CYS A 384 -31.82 11.73 -6.30
N ILE A 385 -32.70 12.20 -7.18
CA ILE A 385 -33.99 11.57 -7.49
C ILE A 385 -33.89 10.16 -8.10
N ASN A 386 -32.74 9.81 -8.68
CA ASN A 386 -32.49 8.50 -9.29
C ASN A 386 -31.84 7.50 -8.33
N LEU A 387 -31.61 7.89 -7.07
CA LEU A 387 -30.93 7.05 -6.09
C LEU A 387 -31.80 5.85 -5.71
N SER A 388 -31.29 4.65 -6.03
CA SER A 388 -31.96 3.37 -5.78
C SER A 388 -31.36 2.62 -4.59
N ASN A 389 -30.05 2.78 -4.36
CA ASN A 389 -29.35 2.22 -3.21
C ASN A 389 -28.55 3.30 -2.49
N LEU A 390 -28.81 3.45 -1.19
CA LEU A 390 -28.10 4.38 -0.32
C LEU A 390 -27.53 3.63 0.88
N THR A 391 -26.21 3.67 1.03
CA THR A 391 -25.51 3.30 2.26
C THR A 391 -24.91 4.56 2.87
N LEU A 392 -25.36 4.92 4.07
CA LEU A 392 -24.88 6.11 4.78
C LEU A 392 -24.34 5.70 6.16
N GLN A 393 -23.05 5.93 6.38
CA GLN A 393 -22.38 5.63 7.66
C GLN A 393 -21.92 6.94 8.32
N LEU A 394 -22.49 7.26 9.48
CA LEU A 394 -22.24 8.51 10.21
C LEU A 394 -21.71 8.27 11.63
N GLU A 395 -21.13 7.10 11.91
CA GLU A 395 -20.70 6.69 13.26
C GLU A 395 -19.78 7.76 13.90
N GLN A 396 -20.17 8.35 15.03
CA GLN A 396 -19.35 9.32 15.75
C GLN A 396 -18.62 8.67 16.92
N LYS A 397 -17.43 9.19 17.28
CA LYS A 397 -16.80 8.83 18.57
C LYS A 397 -17.66 9.39 19.70
N GLN A 398 -18.43 8.54 20.38
CA GLN A 398 -18.96 8.90 21.69
C GLN A 398 -17.82 8.83 22.70
N PHE A 399 -17.44 9.98 23.27
CA PHE A 399 -16.72 9.99 24.53
C PHE A 399 -17.67 9.46 25.60
N ILE A 400 -17.46 8.21 26.03
CA ILE A 400 -18.05 7.71 27.27
C ILE A 400 -17.33 8.48 28.38
N CYS A 401 -17.91 9.58 28.83
CA CYS A 401 -17.46 10.27 30.02
C CYS A 401 -17.76 9.34 31.20
N PHE A 402 -16.76 8.62 31.70
CA PHE A 402 -16.84 8.08 33.05
C PHE A 402 -16.76 9.28 33.98
N GLY A 403 -17.90 9.76 34.45
CA GLY A 403 -17.97 10.72 35.54
C GLY A 403 -17.25 10.12 36.75
N PHE A 404 -16.17 10.78 37.16
CA PHE A 404 -15.53 10.57 38.45
C PHE A 404 -15.92 11.72 39.38
#